data_AF-A0A536CRI0-F1
#
_entry.id   AF-A0A536CRI0-F1
#
_cell.length_a   1.000
_cell.length_b   1.000
_cell.length_c   1.000
_cell.angle_alpha   90.00
_cell.angle_beta   90.00
_cell.angle_gamma   90.00
#
_symmetry.space_group_name_H-M   'P 1'
#
loop_
_entity.id
_entity.type
_entity.pdbx_description
1 polymer ?
#
loop_
_entity_poly.entity_id
_entity_poly.type
_entity_poly.pdbx_seq_one_letter_code
_entity_poly.pdbx_strand_id
1 'polypeptide(L)'
;MRLGQIAAQYLGRLPAGKRDLAASEINRFVRHVGPDRPVTQITKLEVERYQQYLADTAGDSATRVESLKTFLSDLKSKKFTETNLGAGLRVRRRGGAGQARKEEAKVVELTREGLDQLQSELQHLETVVAPAVRDDLAAAYQDRDFRENAPYDEAKRRMGEVQGQIDRLKGQIKAARVVERETSNVRAGLGSKVVLRDLQYDEELDYTLVGPGEVDTRNRRISIQSPVGSALKDRNVGDTVEVDIPSGKARYRIERIERAS
;
A
#
# COMPACT_ATOMS: atom_id res chain seq x y z
N MET A 1 16.47 14.07 -28.99
CA MET A 1 16.80 15.44 -28.50
C MET A 1 16.62 15.50 -26.99
N ARG A 2 17.50 16.18 -26.26
CA ARG A 2 17.49 16.19 -24.79
C ARG A 2 16.39 17.10 -24.25
N LEU A 3 15.77 16.71 -23.14
CA LEU A 3 14.64 17.43 -22.53
C LEU A 3 14.98 18.89 -22.23
N GLY A 4 16.15 19.17 -21.66
CA GLY A 4 16.58 20.54 -21.34
C GLY A 4 16.73 21.43 -22.57
N GLN A 5 17.21 20.88 -23.69
CA GLN A 5 17.32 21.61 -24.96
C GLN A 5 15.94 21.95 -25.54
N ILE A 6 14.99 21.01 -25.47
CA ILE A 6 13.61 21.21 -25.96
C ILE A 6 12.90 22.26 -25.09
N ALA A 7 13.09 22.20 -23.77
CA ALA A 7 12.53 23.17 -22.84
C ALA A 7 13.05 24.59 -23.14
N ALA A 8 14.35 24.77 -23.35
CA ALA A 8 14.94 26.06 -23.70
C ALA A 8 14.39 26.60 -25.03
N GLN A 9 14.27 25.75 -26.07
CA GLN A 9 13.69 26.14 -27.35
C GLN A 9 12.20 26.50 -27.25
N TYR A 10 11.44 25.77 -26.43
CA TYR A 10 10.04 26.08 -26.17
C TYR A 10 9.90 27.45 -25.48
N LEU A 11 10.65 27.70 -24.41
CA LEU A 11 10.63 28.97 -23.69
C LEU A 11 11.07 30.15 -24.57
N GLY A 12 12.06 29.94 -25.44
CA GLY A 12 12.51 30.96 -26.40
C GLY A 12 11.40 31.43 -27.36
N ARG A 13 10.51 30.52 -27.77
CA ARG A 13 9.38 30.80 -28.68
C ARG A 13 8.20 31.53 -28.01
N LEU A 14 8.12 31.53 -26.68
CA LEU A 14 7.00 32.17 -25.98
C LEU A 14 7.17 33.70 -25.90
N PRO A 15 6.06 34.48 -25.97
CA PRO A 15 6.07 35.90 -25.64
C PRO A 15 6.57 36.15 -24.21
N ALA A 16 7.26 37.27 -23.96
CA ALA A 16 7.92 37.56 -22.68
C ALA A 16 7.03 37.30 -21.44
N GLY A 17 5.81 37.86 -21.42
CA GLY A 17 4.89 37.67 -20.28
C GLY A 17 4.43 36.21 -20.05
N LYS A 18 4.39 35.37 -21.10
CA LYS A 18 4.08 33.94 -20.94
C LYS A 18 5.33 33.12 -20.60
N ARG A 19 6.50 33.56 -21.07
CA ARG A 19 7.78 32.94 -20.80
C ARG A 19 8.11 32.99 -19.32
N ASP A 20 7.92 34.13 -18.67
CA ASP A 20 8.26 34.31 -17.24
C ASP A 20 7.40 33.40 -16.34
N LEU A 21 6.10 33.29 -16.67
CA LEU A 21 5.16 32.40 -15.97
C LEU A 21 5.50 30.91 -16.18
N ALA A 22 5.91 30.52 -17.38
CA ALA A 22 6.17 29.13 -17.73
C ALA A 22 7.58 28.66 -17.36
N ALA A 23 8.58 29.54 -17.37
CA ALA A 23 9.99 29.20 -17.20
C ALA A 23 10.28 28.57 -15.83
N SER A 24 9.72 29.12 -14.76
CA SER A 24 9.91 28.59 -13.40
C SER A 24 9.45 27.14 -13.30
N GLU A 25 8.28 26.84 -13.86
CA GLU A 25 7.67 25.51 -13.76
C GLU A 25 8.33 24.49 -14.69
N ILE A 26 8.57 24.86 -15.94
CA ILE A 26 9.19 23.98 -16.93
C ILE A 26 10.61 23.64 -16.50
N ASN A 27 11.38 24.61 -16.00
CA ASN A 27 12.73 24.33 -15.50
C ASN A 27 12.73 23.42 -14.27
N ARG A 28 11.71 23.52 -13.41
CA ARG A 28 11.57 22.62 -12.25
C ARG A 28 11.26 21.19 -12.69
N PHE A 29 10.34 21.03 -13.64
CA PHE A 29 10.03 19.74 -14.24
C PHE A 29 11.26 19.11 -14.92
N VAL A 30 12.00 19.88 -15.70
CA VAL A 30 13.23 19.43 -16.39
C VAL A 30 14.28 18.96 -15.38
N ARG A 31 14.47 19.68 -14.26
CA ARG A 31 15.40 19.25 -13.20
C ARG A 31 14.94 17.98 -12.50
N HIS A 32 13.63 17.83 -12.27
CA HIS A 32 13.06 16.66 -11.63
C HIS A 32 13.18 15.39 -12.49
N VAL A 33 12.91 15.51 -13.79
CA VAL A 33 12.97 14.38 -14.72
C VAL A 33 14.41 14.09 -15.17
N GLY A 34 15.23 15.13 -15.32
CA GLY A 34 16.61 15.07 -15.77
C GLY A 34 16.82 15.82 -17.10
N PRO A 35 17.67 16.87 -17.16
CA PRO A 35 17.84 17.70 -18.35
C PRO A 35 18.47 16.96 -19.54
N ASP A 36 19.32 15.97 -19.27
CA ASP A 36 20.07 15.24 -20.29
C ASP A 36 19.30 14.05 -20.88
N ARG A 37 18.13 13.74 -20.33
CA ARG A 37 17.34 12.60 -20.79
C ARG A 37 16.71 12.85 -22.16
N PRO A 38 16.71 11.85 -23.05
CA PRO A 38 15.91 11.90 -24.27
C PRO A 38 14.42 12.04 -23.94
N VAL A 39 13.74 12.98 -24.61
CA VAL A 39 12.30 13.21 -24.44
C VAL A 39 11.43 11.98 -24.72
N THR A 40 11.91 11.09 -25.60
CA THR A 40 11.24 9.83 -25.97
C THR A 40 11.22 8.81 -24.83
N GLN A 41 12.05 8.98 -23.81
CA GLN A 41 12.11 8.10 -22.64
C GLN A 41 11.26 8.62 -21.47
N ILE A 42 10.58 9.76 -21.63
CA ILE A 42 9.71 10.31 -20.60
C ILE A 42 8.38 9.59 -20.65
N THR A 43 8.02 8.97 -19.54
CA THR A 43 6.79 8.21 -19.39
C THR A 43 5.67 9.04 -18.78
N LYS A 44 4.42 8.63 -19.01
CA LYS A 44 3.25 9.24 -18.38
C LYS A 44 3.30 9.13 -16.85
N LEU A 45 3.83 8.02 -16.32
CA LEU A 45 3.98 7.80 -14.88
C LEU A 45 4.90 8.83 -14.22
N GLU A 46 5.97 9.25 -14.89
CA GLU A 46 6.89 10.28 -14.38
C GLU A 46 6.22 11.67 -14.32
N VAL A 47 5.36 11.99 -15.29
CA VAL A 47 4.56 13.22 -15.27
C VAL A 47 3.51 13.17 -14.15
N GLU A 48 2.88 12.02 -13.92
CA GLU A 48 1.93 11.81 -12.82
C GLU A 48 2.61 11.92 -11.45
N ARG A 49 3.83 11.40 -11.29
CA ARG A 49 4.65 11.57 -10.06
C ARG A 49 5.01 13.05 -9.83
N TYR A 50 5.41 13.76 -10.88
CA TYR A 50 5.69 15.20 -10.76
C TYR A 50 4.45 16.01 -10.39
N GLN A 51 3.25 15.61 -10.84
CA GLN A 51 2.01 16.27 -10.45
C GLN A 51 1.74 16.24 -8.94
N GLN A 52 2.25 15.24 -8.21
CA GLN A 52 2.17 15.21 -6.76
C GLN A 52 3.03 16.32 -6.14
N TYR A 53 4.25 16.50 -6.64
CA TYR A 53 5.16 17.58 -6.22
C TYR A 53 4.66 18.99 -6.59
N LEU A 54 3.97 19.14 -7.72
CA LEU A 54 3.32 20.39 -8.16
C LEU A 54 2.29 20.92 -7.15
N ALA A 55 1.60 20.03 -6.44
CA ALA A 55 0.55 20.39 -5.48
C ALA A 55 1.12 20.98 -4.18
N ASP A 56 2.35 20.61 -3.83
CA ASP A 56 3.01 21.01 -2.58
C ASP A 56 3.83 22.30 -2.71
N THR A 57 4.07 22.75 -3.95
CA THR A 57 4.85 23.96 -4.22
C THR A 57 4.02 25.25 -4.01
N ALA A 58 4.58 26.26 -3.35
CA ALA A 58 3.90 27.53 -3.07
C ALA A 58 3.62 28.37 -4.35
N GLY A 59 2.52 29.15 -4.36
CA GLY A 59 2.10 30.04 -5.47
C GLY A 59 0.86 29.55 -6.23
N ASP A 60 0.54 30.14 -7.39
CA ASP A 60 -0.63 29.78 -8.20
C ASP A 60 -0.48 28.42 -8.92
N SER A 61 -1.14 27.39 -8.38
CA SER A 61 -1.15 26.04 -8.92
C SER A 61 -1.85 25.93 -10.28
N ALA A 62 -2.79 26.83 -10.61
CA ALA A 62 -3.50 26.78 -11.88
C ALA A 62 -2.58 27.17 -13.04
N THR A 63 -1.89 28.30 -12.89
CA THR A 63 -0.94 28.80 -13.88
C THR A 63 0.25 27.84 -14.09
N ARG A 64 0.73 27.18 -13.02
CA ARG A 64 1.79 26.16 -13.13
C ARG A 64 1.35 24.94 -13.94
N VAL A 65 0.21 24.36 -13.59
CA VAL A 65 -0.32 23.17 -14.28
C VAL A 65 -0.56 23.47 -15.74
N GLU A 66 -1.11 24.64 -16.06
CA GLU A 66 -1.37 25.05 -17.44
C GLU A 66 -0.08 25.26 -18.23
N SER A 67 0.94 25.88 -17.62
CA SER A 67 2.25 26.06 -18.24
C SER A 67 2.92 24.73 -18.58
N LEU A 68 2.90 23.78 -17.65
CA LEU A 68 3.46 22.45 -17.88
C LEU A 68 2.64 21.64 -18.90
N LYS A 69 1.31 21.69 -18.81
CA LYS A 69 0.41 20.99 -19.73
C LYS A 69 0.58 21.46 -21.17
N THR A 70 0.73 22.77 -21.36
CA THR A 70 0.99 23.35 -22.69
C THR A 70 2.32 22.88 -23.24
N PHE A 71 3.38 22.90 -22.42
CA PHE A 71 4.69 22.39 -22.81
C PHE A 71 4.65 20.90 -23.22
N LEU A 72 4.06 20.04 -22.39
CA LEU A 72 3.95 18.61 -22.67
C LEU A 72 3.06 18.29 -23.88
N SER A 73 2.08 19.14 -24.17
CA SER A 73 1.27 19.03 -25.39
C SER A 73 2.04 19.47 -26.63
N ASP A 74 2.92 20.48 -26.53
CA ASP A 74 3.83 20.90 -27.61
C ASP A 74 4.80 19.78 -27.99
N LEU A 75 5.24 18.95 -27.03
CA LEU A 75 6.08 17.77 -27.31
C LEU A 75 5.41 16.82 -28.32
N LYS A 76 4.11 16.53 -28.14
CA LYS A 76 3.35 15.71 -29.10
C LYS A 76 3.15 16.46 -30.43
N SER A 77 2.76 17.74 -30.37
CA SER A 77 2.52 18.55 -31.57
C SER A 77 3.75 18.63 -32.49
N LYS A 78 4.94 18.71 -31.89
CA LYS A 78 6.24 18.70 -32.58
C LYS A 78 6.79 17.30 -32.86
N LYS A 79 6.00 16.24 -32.61
CA LYS A 79 6.36 14.83 -32.84
C LYS A 79 7.60 14.36 -32.05
N PHE A 80 7.87 14.98 -30.90
CA PHE A 80 8.90 14.50 -29.96
C PHE A 80 8.41 13.31 -29.13
N THR A 81 7.10 13.17 -28.94
CA THR A 81 6.47 12.04 -28.24
C THR A 81 5.26 11.52 -29.03
N GLU A 82 5.00 10.22 -28.93
CA GLU A 82 3.84 9.58 -29.59
C GLU A 82 2.52 9.92 -28.89
N THR A 83 2.57 10.05 -27.56
CA THR A 83 1.41 10.33 -26.71
C THR A 83 1.45 11.75 -26.12
N ASN A 84 0.29 12.28 -25.75
CA ASN A 84 0.21 13.57 -25.07
C ASN A 84 0.46 13.36 -23.58
N LEU A 85 1.68 13.66 -23.14
CA LEU A 85 2.09 13.54 -21.76
C LEU A 85 1.38 14.52 -20.82
N GLY A 86 0.80 15.61 -21.35
CA GLY A 86 0.07 16.62 -20.57
C GLY A 86 -1.41 16.33 -20.33
N ALA A 87 -1.99 15.30 -20.96
CA ALA A 87 -3.44 15.07 -20.93
C ALA A 87 -4.01 14.76 -19.52
N GLY A 88 -3.18 14.24 -18.61
CA GLY A 88 -3.57 13.92 -17.22
C GLY A 88 -3.37 15.05 -16.20
N LEU A 89 -2.68 16.13 -16.57
CA LEU A 89 -2.32 17.22 -15.65
C LEU A 89 -3.55 18.05 -15.26
N ARG A 90 -3.80 18.17 -13.95
CA ARG A 90 -4.94 18.90 -13.38
C ARG A 90 -4.55 19.65 -12.11
N VAL A 91 -5.17 20.81 -11.90
CA VAL A 91 -5.01 21.64 -10.71
C VAL A 91 -5.61 20.89 -9.51
N ARG A 92 -4.77 20.42 -8.59
CA ARG A 92 -5.24 19.94 -7.29
C ARG A 92 -5.34 21.15 -6.35
N ARG A 93 -6.55 21.48 -5.89
CA ARG A 93 -6.80 22.56 -4.93
C ARG A 93 -6.25 22.13 -3.57
N ARG A 94 -5.45 22.97 -2.89
CA ARG A 94 -5.26 22.80 -1.43
C ARG A 94 -6.65 22.88 -0.79
N GLY A 95 -7.10 21.78 -0.19
CA GLY A 95 -8.42 21.68 0.45
C GLY A 95 -9.55 21.06 -0.38
N GLY A 96 -9.25 20.31 -1.44
CA GLY A 96 -10.24 19.46 -2.09
C GLY A 96 -9.85 18.00 -1.99
N ALA A 97 -10.54 17.24 -1.16
CA ALA A 97 -10.53 15.78 -1.16
C ALA A 97 -11.03 15.25 -2.52
N GLY A 98 -10.15 15.30 -3.53
CA GLY A 98 -10.40 14.83 -4.88
C GLY A 98 -9.78 13.46 -5.02
N GLN A 99 -10.57 12.43 -4.71
CA GLN A 99 -10.39 11.04 -5.15
C GLN A 99 -8.92 10.60 -5.23
N ALA A 100 -8.23 10.60 -4.08
CA ALA A 100 -7.56 9.34 -3.75
C ALA A 100 -8.62 8.27 -3.99
N ARG A 101 -8.29 7.14 -4.64
CA ARG A 101 -9.08 5.96 -4.34
C ARG A 101 -9.21 5.99 -2.82
N LYS A 102 -10.44 6.14 -2.35
CA LYS A 102 -10.80 5.66 -1.04
C LYS A 102 -10.55 4.15 -1.22
N GLU A 103 -9.29 3.74 -1.14
CA GLU A 103 -8.98 2.76 -0.13
C GLU A 103 -9.54 3.44 1.10
N GLU A 104 -10.81 3.17 1.36
CA GLU A 104 -11.30 3.04 2.71
C GLU A 104 -10.10 2.50 3.45
N ALA A 105 -9.56 3.24 4.41
CA ALA A 105 -8.63 2.65 5.36
C ALA A 105 -9.39 1.41 5.81
N LYS A 106 -9.02 0.26 5.22
CA LYS A 106 -9.93 -0.86 5.07
C LYS A 106 -9.94 -1.36 6.48
N VAL A 107 -10.95 -0.96 7.24
CA VAL A 107 -10.96 -1.14 8.70
C VAL A 107 -10.68 -2.62 8.89
N VAL A 108 -9.50 -2.92 9.44
CA VAL A 108 -9.07 -4.30 9.53
C VAL A 108 -9.76 -4.80 10.78
N GLU A 109 -10.85 -5.52 10.58
CA GLU A 109 -11.51 -6.20 11.69
C GLU A 109 -10.56 -7.32 12.15
N LEU A 110 -10.18 -7.25 13.43
CA LEU A 110 -9.32 -8.23 14.07
C LEU A 110 -10.05 -8.83 15.26
N THR A 111 -9.69 -10.07 15.59
CA THR A 111 -10.06 -10.65 16.88
C THR A 111 -9.29 -9.95 18.01
N ARG A 112 -9.78 -10.08 19.25
CA ARG A 112 -9.08 -9.57 20.43
C ARG A 112 -7.69 -10.21 20.55
N GLU A 113 -7.64 -11.53 20.41
CA GLU A 113 -6.41 -12.31 20.41
C GLU A 113 -5.42 -11.82 19.33
N GLY A 114 -5.90 -11.58 18.10
CA GLY A 114 -5.06 -11.07 17.02
C GLY A 114 -4.49 -9.69 17.30
N LEU A 115 -5.26 -8.79 17.92
CA LEU A 115 -4.73 -7.50 18.35
C LEU A 115 -3.66 -7.66 19.43
N ASP A 116 -3.91 -8.49 20.44
CA ASP A 116 -2.97 -8.72 21.54
C ASP A 116 -1.66 -9.37 21.03
N GLN A 117 -1.74 -10.27 20.05
CA GLN A 117 -0.56 -10.83 19.35
C GLN A 117 0.25 -9.75 18.63
N LEU A 118 -0.40 -8.88 17.83
CA LEU A 118 0.28 -7.79 17.13
C LEU A 118 0.95 -6.81 18.12
N GLN A 119 0.30 -6.53 19.25
CA GLN A 119 0.86 -5.68 20.30
C GLN A 119 2.08 -6.32 20.97
N SER A 120 2.00 -7.62 21.25
CA SER A 120 3.12 -8.37 21.83
C SER A 120 4.32 -8.43 20.88
N GLU A 121 4.09 -8.68 19.59
CA GLU A 121 5.13 -8.66 18.57
C GLU A 121 5.76 -7.27 18.44
N LEU A 122 4.95 -6.22 18.38
CA LEU A 122 5.43 -4.85 18.34
C LEU A 122 6.30 -4.54 19.57
N GLN A 123 5.85 -4.90 20.76
CA GLN A 123 6.60 -4.68 22.00
C GLN A 123 7.94 -5.42 21.97
N HIS A 124 7.96 -6.68 21.52
CA HIS A 124 9.20 -7.44 21.39
C HIS A 124 10.18 -6.79 20.42
N LEU A 125 9.70 -6.33 19.26
CA LEU A 125 10.53 -5.62 18.29
C LEU A 125 11.10 -4.32 18.86
N GLU A 126 10.30 -3.53 19.58
CA GLU A 126 10.73 -2.25 20.13
C GLU A 126 11.66 -2.38 21.33
N THR A 127 11.48 -3.39 22.17
CA THR A 127 12.17 -3.49 23.48
C THR A 127 13.32 -4.49 23.49
N VAL A 128 13.33 -5.47 22.57
CA VAL A 128 14.36 -6.51 22.51
C VAL A 128 15.15 -6.40 21.21
N VAL A 129 14.48 -6.47 20.06
CA VAL A 129 15.16 -6.60 18.77
C VAL A 129 15.81 -5.30 18.33
N ALA A 130 15.08 -4.18 18.33
CA ALA A 130 15.62 -2.89 17.89
C ALA A 130 16.80 -2.40 18.74
N PRO A 131 16.78 -2.52 20.09
CA PRO A 131 17.96 -2.23 20.91
C PRO A 131 19.16 -3.10 20.55
N ALA A 132 18.98 -4.42 20.43
CA ALA A 132 20.07 -5.33 20.08
C ALA A 132 20.71 -4.97 18.72
N VAL A 133 19.90 -4.68 17.70
CA VAL A 133 20.40 -4.29 16.36
C VAL A 133 21.09 -2.92 16.39
N ARG A 134 20.64 -1.99 17.26
CA ARG A 134 21.33 -0.71 17.47
C ARG A 134 22.69 -0.89 18.11
N ASP A 135 22.80 -1.79 19.08
CA ASP A 135 24.08 -2.10 19.72
C ASP A 135 25.05 -2.74 18.71
N ASP A 136 24.57 -3.66 17.88
CA ASP A 136 25.34 -4.25 16.76
C ASP A 136 25.85 -3.15 15.79
N LEU A 137 24.97 -2.21 15.42
CA LEU A 137 25.32 -1.10 14.53
C LEU A 137 26.34 -0.15 15.18
N ALA A 138 26.20 0.14 16.47
CA ALA A 138 27.13 0.98 17.22
C ALA A 138 28.51 0.32 17.36
N ALA A 139 28.55 -0.98 17.61
CA ALA A 139 29.78 -1.76 17.65
C ALA A 139 30.47 -1.77 16.28
N ALA A 140 29.73 -2.04 15.20
CA ALA A 140 30.27 -2.01 13.85
C ALA A 140 30.78 -0.61 13.43
N TYR A 141 30.16 0.46 13.92
CA TYR A 141 30.60 1.84 13.65
C TYR A 141 31.90 2.22 14.36
N GLN A 142 32.24 1.57 15.48
CA GLN A 142 33.51 1.80 16.19
C GLN A 142 34.71 1.16 15.48
N ASP A 143 34.46 0.21 14.58
CA ASP A 143 35.48 -0.41 13.75
C ASP A 143 35.89 0.57 12.63
N ARG A 144 37.09 1.15 12.75
CA ARG A 144 37.51 2.37 12.04
C ARG A 144 37.92 2.15 10.58
N ASP A 145 37.71 0.97 10.03
CA ASP A 145 38.00 0.65 8.62
C ASP A 145 36.74 0.78 7.75
N PHE A 146 36.37 2.03 7.44
CA PHE A 146 35.12 2.38 6.77
C PHE A 146 35.08 2.06 5.27
N ARG A 147 36.16 1.54 4.68
CA ARG A 147 36.24 1.38 3.22
C ARG A 147 35.52 0.13 2.71
N GLU A 148 35.33 -0.90 3.55
CA GLU A 148 34.57 -2.13 3.24
C GLU A 148 33.95 -2.77 4.50
N ASN A 149 33.29 -1.98 5.36
CA ASN A 149 32.71 -2.50 6.61
C ASN A 149 31.38 -3.24 6.35
N ALA A 150 31.48 -4.46 5.81
CA ALA A 150 30.33 -5.33 5.55
C ALA A 150 29.45 -5.58 6.81
N PRO A 151 30.01 -5.72 8.03
CA PRO A 151 29.21 -5.77 9.26
C PRO A 151 28.34 -4.52 9.49
N TYR A 152 28.86 -3.32 9.21
CA TYR A 152 28.11 -2.07 9.36
C TYR A 152 26.95 -1.99 8.36
N ASP A 153 27.21 -2.31 7.08
CA ASP A 153 26.17 -2.29 6.05
C ASP A 153 25.04 -3.29 6.34
N GLU A 154 25.40 -4.48 6.84
CA GLU A 154 24.44 -5.50 7.24
C GLU A 154 23.62 -5.06 8.47
N ALA A 155 24.27 -4.52 9.50
CA ALA A 155 23.59 -4.00 10.68
C ALA A 155 22.62 -2.85 10.33
N LYS A 156 23.02 -1.98 9.41
CA LYS A 156 22.17 -0.88 8.90
C LYS A 156 20.97 -1.40 8.11
N ARG A 157 21.17 -2.41 7.24
CA ARG A 157 20.08 -3.08 6.52
C ARG A 157 19.08 -3.69 7.48
N ARG A 158 19.57 -4.47 8.45
CA ARG A 158 18.76 -5.11 9.49
C ARG A 158 17.97 -4.10 10.31
N MET A 159 18.57 -2.97 10.68
CA MET A 159 17.86 -1.89 11.37
C MET A 159 16.72 -1.32 10.52
N GLY A 160 16.94 -1.15 9.21
CA GLY A 160 15.89 -0.73 8.27
C GLY A 160 14.73 -1.71 8.19
N GLU A 161 15.02 -3.02 8.20
CA GLU A 161 14.00 -4.08 8.19
C GLU A 161 13.17 -4.10 9.47
N VAL A 162 13.82 -4.03 10.62
CA VAL A 162 13.14 -3.97 11.93
C VAL A 162 12.26 -2.73 12.03
N GLN A 163 12.76 -1.56 11.60
CA GLN A 163 11.95 -0.34 11.59
C GLN A 163 10.75 -0.45 10.64
N GLY A 164 10.94 -1.02 9.45
CA GLY A 164 9.85 -1.25 8.50
C GLY A 164 8.77 -2.19 9.07
N GLN A 165 9.16 -3.22 9.82
CA GLN A 165 8.22 -4.11 10.52
C GLN A 165 7.45 -3.37 11.62
N ILE A 166 8.14 -2.59 12.45
CA ILE A 166 7.52 -1.76 13.50
C ILE A 166 6.48 -0.81 12.90
N ASP A 167 6.83 -0.09 11.84
CA ASP A 167 5.93 0.89 11.21
C ASP A 167 4.70 0.19 10.60
N ARG A 168 4.89 -0.98 10.00
CA ARG A 168 3.81 -1.82 9.49
C ARG A 168 2.87 -2.26 10.61
N LEU A 169 3.39 -2.82 11.71
CA LEU A 169 2.59 -3.28 12.84
C LEU A 169 1.82 -2.13 13.49
N LYS A 170 2.47 -0.97 13.70
CA LYS A 170 1.80 0.25 14.17
C LYS A 170 0.67 0.69 13.26
N GLY A 171 0.87 0.62 11.94
CA GLY A 171 -0.17 0.90 10.95
C GLY A 171 -1.35 -0.04 11.06
N GLN A 172 -1.10 -1.35 11.18
CA GLN A 172 -2.13 -2.37 11.34
C GLN A 172 -2.92 -2.18 12.64
N ILE A 173 -2.24 -1.99 13.77
CA ILE A 173 -2.85 -1.76 15.09
C ILE A 173 -3.71 -0.48 15.06
N LYS A 174 -3.22 0.60 14.47
CA LYS A 174 -3.95 1.87 14.36
C LYS A 174 -5.21 1.76 13.49
N ALA A 175 -5.18 0.93 12.46
CA ALA A 175 -6.31 0.69 11.57
C ALA A 175 -7.25 -0.42 12.06
N ALA A 176 -6.89 -1.12 13.15
CA ALA A 176 -7.63 -2.26 13.65
C ALA A 176 -8.92 -1.83 14.35
N ARG A 177 -10.00 -2.57 14.08
CA ARG A 177 -11.23 -2.53 14.88
C ARG A 177 -11.41 -3.90 15.50
N VAL A 178 -11.39 -3.96 16.83
CA VAL A 178 -11.64 -5.21 17.55
C VAL A 178 -13.11 -5.56 17.43
N VAL A 179 -13.40 -6.79 17.00
CA VAL A 179 -14.75 -7.35 16.99
C VAL A 179 -14.80 -8.47 18.01
N GLU A 180 -15.60 -8.28 19.06
CA GLU A 180 -15.91 -9.31 20.04
C GLU A 180 -17.37 -9.74 19.82
N ARG A 181 -17.59 -11.02 19.48
CA ARG A 181 -18.95 -11.60 19.45
C ARG A 181 -19.27 -12.22 20.80
N GLU A 182 -20.41 -11.83 21.37
CA GLU A 182 -20.99 -12.54 22.51
C GLU A 182 -21.27 -14.00 22.14
N THR A 183 -21.03 -14.91 23.09
CA THR A 183 -21.25 -16.36 22.97
C THR A 183 -22.70 -16.75 22.69
N SER A 184 -23.64 -15.82 22.87
CA SER A 184 -25.06 -15.97 22.55
C SER A 184 -25.36 -15.95 21.04
N ASN A 185 -24.42 -15.49 20.20
CA ASN A 185 -24.63 -15.44 18.76
C ASN A 185 -24.49 -16.84 18.14
N VAL A 186 -25.61 -17.41 17.69
CA VAL A 186 -25.70 -18.68 16.96
C VAL A 186 -25.11 -18.60 15.53
N ARG A 187 -24.64 -17.42 15.11
CA ARG A 187 -24.14 -17.16 13.76
C ARG A 187 -22.62 -17.13 13.69
N ALA A 188 -22.06 -17.76 12.66
CA ALA A 188 -20.64 -17.75 12.38
C ALA A 188 -20.17 -16.34 11.96
N GLY A 189 -19.01 -15.93 12.43
CA GLY A 189 -18.37 -14.67 12.05
C GLY A 189 -16.97 -14.55 12.61
N LEU A 190 -16.43 -13.32 12.65
CA LEU A 190 -15.06 -13.10 13.11
C LEU A 190 -14.87 -13.59 14.55
N GLY A 191 -13.82 -14.38 14.77
CA GLY A 191 -13.52 -15.04 16.05
C GLY A 191 -14.34 -16.29 16.33
N SER A 192 -15.20 -16.75 15.40
CA SER A 192 -15.93 -18.01 15.56
C SER A 192 -15.06 -19.20 15.13
N LYS A 193 -15.08 -20.26 15.93
CA LYS A 193 -14.67 -21.60 15.51
C LYS A 193 -15.90 -22.32 14.95
N VAL A 194 -15.82 -22.74 13.69
CA VAL A 194 -16.91 -23.38 12.97
C VAL A 194 -16.51 -24.81 12.63
N VAL A 195 -17.33 -25.77 13.03
CA VAL A 195 -17.18 -27.18 12.70
C VAL A 195 -18.10 -27.51 11.53
N LEU A 196 -17.55 -28.13 10.50
CA LEU A 196 -18.18 -28.42 9.23
C LEU A 196 -18.15 -29.92 8.97
N ARG A 197 -19.20 -30.42 8.31
CA ARG A 197 -19.23 -31.75 7.70
C ARG A 197 -19.14 -31.61 6.18
N ASP A 198 -18.12 -32.19 5.57
CA ASP A 198 -18.05 -32.34 4.11
C ASP A 198 -19.10 -33.37 3.67
N LEU A 199 -20.06 -32.94 2.83
CA LEU A 199 -21.17 -33.80 2.41
C LEU A 199 -20.80 -34.77 1.29
N GLN A 200 -19.62 -34.63 0.67
CA GLN A 200 -19.13 -35.53 -0.36
C GLN A 200 -18.31 -36.67 0.24
N TYR A 201 -17.44 -36.36 1.20
CA TYR A 201 -16.53 -37.34 1.81
C TYR A 201 -16.93 -37.77 3.22
N ASP A 202 -17.94 -37.12 3.80
CA ASP A 202 -18.42 -37.39 5.15
C ASP A 202 -17.31 -37.20 6.21
N GLU A 203 -16.50 -36.14 6.02
CA GLU A 203 -15.38 -35.77 6.90
C GLU A 203 -15.70 -34.54 7.73
N GLU A 204 -15.21 -34.50 8.97
CA GLU A 204 -15.33 -33.33 9.85
C GLU A 204 -14.12 -32.40 9.70
N LEU A 205 -14.38 -31.11 9.51
CA LEU A 205 -13.38 -30.04 9.35
C LEU A 205 -13.70 -28.92 10.34
N ASP A 206 -12.71 -28.38 11.03
CA ASP A 206 -12.89 -27.20 11.87
C ASP A 206 -12.05 -26.02 11.38
N TYR A 207 -12.62 -24.83 11.39
CA TYR A 207 -11.93 -23.60 11.02
C TYR A 207 -12.24 -22.47 11.98
N THR A 208 -11.23 -21.66 12.28
CA THR A 208 -11.42 -20.39 12.99
C THR A 208 -11.47 -19.25 11.99
N LEU A 209 -12.56 -18.49 11.98
CA LEU A 209 -12.76 -17.33 11.11
C LEU A 209 -12.04 -16.12 11.69
N VAL A 210 -11.04 -15.61 10.98
CA VAL A 210 -10.18 -14.50 11.44
C VAL A 210 -10.05 -13.39 10.40
N GLY A 211 -9.42 -12.28 10.77
CA GLY A 211 -9.13 -11.20 9.84
C GLY A 211 -8.06 -11.60 8.81
N PRO A 212 -7.94 -10.89 7.67
CA PRO A 212 -6.91 -11.16 6.66
C PRO A 212 -5.46 -11.14 7.20
N GLY A 213 -5.21 -10.42 8.30
CA GLY A 213 -3.89 -10.34 8.94
C GLY A 213 -3.58 -11.45 9.94
N GLU A 214 -4.53 -12.33 10.24
CA GLU A 214 -4.44 -13.35 11.31
C GLU A 214 -4.47 -14.79 10.76
N VAL A 215 -4.40 -14.93 9.43
CA VAL A 215 -4.55 -16.20 8.73
C VAL A 215 -3.37 -17.12 9.05
N ASP A 216 -3.68 -18.34 9.46
CA ASP A 216 -2.71 -19.39 9.71
C ASP A 216 -3.30 -20.75 9.29
N THR A 217 -2.87 -21.19 8.11
CA THR A 217 -3.32 -22.46 7.52
C THR A 217 -2.95 -23.69 8.35
N ARG A 218 -1.85 -23.64 9.13
CA ARG A 218 -1.41 -24.78 9.95
C ARG A 218 -2.33 -24.97 11.15
N ASN A 219 -2.79 -23.85 11.72
CA ASN A 219 -3.69 -23.81 12.85
C ASN A 219 -5.17 -23.69 12.45
N ARG A 220 -5.50 -23.99 11.18
CA ARG A 220 -6.87 -23.94 10.63
C ARG A 220 -7.57 -22.57 10.83
N ARG A 221 -6.80 -21.47 10.87
CA ARG A 221 -7.30 -20.09 10.91
C ARG A 221 -7.42 -19.56 9.49
N ILE A 222 -8.64 -19.25 9.04
CA ILE A 222 -8.91 -18.79 7.69
C ILE A 222 -9.52 -17.38 7.69
N SER A 223 -9.24 -16.61 6.64
CA SER A 223 -9.82 -15.28 6.54
C SER A 223 -11.34 -15.36 6.36
N ILE A 224 -12.09 -14.52 7.07
CA ILE A 224 -13.52 -14.30 6.82
C ILE A 224 -13.80 -13.77 5.40
N GLN A 225 -12.79 -13.21 4.72
CA GLN A 225 -12.86 -12.73 3.33
C GLN A 225 -12.47 -13.81 2.29
N SER A 226 -12.06 -15.01 2.73
CA SER A 226 -11.79 -16.14 1.82
C SER A 226 -13.10 -16.72 1.25
N PRO A 227 -13.06 -17.52 0.17
CA PRO A 227 -14.26 -18.18 -0.37
C PRO A 227 -15.02 -19.00 0.68
N VAL A 228 -14.30 -19.83 1.44
CA VAL A 228 -14.86 -20.61 2.55
C VAL A 228 -15.39 -19.69 3.65
N GLY A 229 -14.59 -18.74 4.12
CA GLY A 229 -14.98 -17.83 5.20
C GLY A 229 -16.20 -16.96 4.84
N SER A 230 -16.31 -16.53 3.59
CA SER A 230 -17.43 -15.73 3.09
C SER A 230 -18.71 -16.57 2.96
N ALA A 231 -18.59 -17.85 2.59
CA ALA A 231 -19.73 -18.77 2.55
C ALA A 231 -20.29 -19.06 3.94
N LEU A 232 -19.42 -19.12 4.96
CA LEU A 232 -19.77 -19.37 6.36
C LEU A 232 -20.28 -18.13 7.10
N LYS A 233 -19.88 -16.94 6.66
CA LYS A 233 -20.24 -15.69 7.33
C LYS A 233 -21.76 -15.56 7.50
N ASP A 234 -22.16 -15.27 8.74
CA ASP A 234 -23.54 -15.04 9.18
C ASP A 234 -24.51 -16.23 9.01
N ARG A 235 -23.97 -17.45 8.82
CA ARG A 235 -24.71 -18.71 8.78
C ARG A 235 -24.92 -19.30 10.17
N ASN A 236 -25.95 -20.13 10.32
CA ASN A 236 -26.31 -20.82 11.56
C ASN A 236 -25.89 -22.29 11.56
N VAL A 237 -25.90 -22.89 12.75
CA VAL A 237 -25.83 -24.36 12.89
C VAL A 237 -26.97 -25.02 12.10
N GLY A 238 -26.66 -26.07 11.35
CA GLY A 238 -27.58 -26.79 10.47
C GLY A 238 -27.60 -26.30 9.02
N ASP A 239 -27.11 -25.09 8.75
CA ASP A 239 -27.05 -24.55 7.39
C ASP A 239 -26.09 -25.36 6.51
N THR A 240 -26.44 -25.50 5.23
CA THR A 240 -25.54 -26.05 4.21
C THR A 240 -25.03 -24.92 3.33
N VAL A 241 -23.70 -24.87 3.13
CA VAL A 241 -23.02 -23.88 2.31
C VAL A 241 -22.33 -24.56 1.13
N GLU A 242 -22.22 -23.84 0.02
CA GLU A 242 -21.52 -24.29 -1.17
C GLU A 242 -20.33 -23.36 -1.42
N VAL A 243 -19.16 -23.94 -1.67
CA VAL A 243 -17.91 -23.21 -1.90
C VAL A 243 -17.31 -23.64 -3.23
N ASP A 244 -16.98 -22.66 -4.06
CA ASP A 244 -16.24 -22.89 -5.29
C ASP A 244 -14.78 -23.22 -4.98
N ILE A 245 -14.33 -24.40 -5.40
CA ILE A 245 -12.95 -24.88 -5.32
C ILE A 245 -12.42 -25.21 -6.72
N PRO A 246 -11.10 -25.30 -6.94
CA PRO A 246 -10.55 -25.58 -8.27
C PRO A 246 -11.07 -26.88 -8.92
N SER A 247 -11.47 -27.88 -8.12
CA SER A 247 -12.02 -29.16 -8.58
C SER A 247 -13.54 -29.16 -8.77
N GLY A 248 -14.24 -28.03 -8.58
CA GLY A 248 -15.69 -27.93 -8.69
C GLY A 248 -16.33 -27.24 -7.48
N LYS A 249 -17.51 -27.73 -7.06
CA LYS A 249 -18.25 -27.18 -5.93
C LYS A 249 -18.21 -28.14 -4.76
N ALA A 250 -17.71 -27.68 -3.61
CA ALA A 250 -17.76 -28.42 -2.36
C ALA A 250 -18.97 -27.97 -1.54
N ARG A 251 -19.64 -28.91 -0.87
CA ARG A 251 -20.80 -28.63 0.00
C ARG A 251 -20.49 -29.04 1.42
N TYR A 252 -20.70 -28.10 2.34
CA TYR A 252 -20.44 -28.29 3.77
C TYR A 252 -21.69 -28.02 4.58
N ARG A 253 -21.99 -28.85 5.59
CA ARG A 253 -22.99 -28.54 6.62
C ARG A 253 -22.31 -28.00 7.86
N ILE A 254 -22.87 -26.96 8.47
CA ILE A 254 -22.37 -26.40 9.73
C ILE A 254 -22.93 -27.23 10.89
N GLU A 255 -22.06 -27.94 11.60
CA GLU A 255 -22.42 -28.81 12.73
C GLU A 255 -22.39 -28.05 14.06
N ARG A 256 -21.37 -27.19 14.25
CA ARG A 256 -21.23 -26.37 15.47
C ARG A 256 -20.62 -25.02 15.17
N ILE A 257 -20.99 -24.03 15.97
CA ILE A 257 -20.38 -22.71 16.02
C ILE A 257 -20.05 -22.41 17.48
N GLU A 258 -18.78 -22.19 17.75
CA GLU A 258 -18.22 -21.92 19.07
C GLU A 258 -17.42 -20.62 19.03
N ARG A 259 -17.19 -20.01 20.20
CA ARG A 259 -16.25 -18.90 20.30
C ARG A 259 -14.83 -19.49 20.27
N ALA A 260 -13.97 -18.96 19.41
CA ALA A 260 -12.55 -19.31 19.47
C ALA A 260 -12.00 -18.79 20.81
N SER A 261 -11.46 -19.72 21.60
CA SER A 261 -10.81 -19.48 22.88
C SER A 261 -9.43 -18.86 22.69
#